data_AF-H3RKV3-F1
#
_entry.id   AF-H3RKV3-F1
#
_cell.length_a   1.000
_cell.length_b   1.000
_cell.length_c   1.000
_cell.angle_alpha   90.00
_cell.angle_beta   90.00
_cell.angle_gamma   90.00
#
_symmetry.space_group_name_H-M   'P 1'
#
loop_
_entity.id
_entity.type
_entity.pdbx_description
1 polymer ?
#
loop_
_entity_poly.entity_id
_entity_poly.type
_entity_poly.pdbx_seq_one_letter_code
_entity_poly.pdbx_strand_id
1 'polypeptide(L)'
;MVQLAPRLQAFALATGLLVLGCNDYFLLPDYRRELLHLLDDGLIWQLFGLCQGNHSALFSPTQTVEIALQLGTAVLTRAAQNDPVLHALLITLAPCERALWLPIPPLAMNLLERTLCVDFR
;
A
#
# COMPACT_ATOMS: atom_id res chain seq x y z
N MET A 1 -0.71 14.10 8.84
CA MET A 1 -1.34 14.00 7.50
C MET A 1 -0.69 14.86 6.41
N VAL A 2 -0.36 16.16 6.61
CA VAL A 2 0.32 16.99 5.57
C VAL A 2 1.64 16.37 5.06
N GLN A 3 2.35 15.64 5.92
CA GLN A 3 3.62 14.97 5.63
C GLN A 3 3.48 13.62 4.90
N LEU A 4 2.25 13.13 4.76
CA LEU A 4 1.94 11.90 4.03
C LEU A 4 1.91 12.17 2.51
N ALA A 5 1.80 13.44 2.08
CA ALA A 5 1.74 13.84 0.68
C ALA A 5 2.87 13.26 -0.20
N PRO A 6 4.18 13.39 0.15
CA PRO A 6 5.26 12.83 -0.66
C PRO A 6 5.34 11.29 -0.58
N ARG A 7 4.78 10.68 0.47
CA ARG A 7 4.81 9.22 0.70
C ARG A 7 3.46 8.55 0.41
N LEU A 8 2.51 9.28 -0.17
CA LEU A 8 1.14 8.82 -0.37
C LEU A 8 1.08 7.69 -1.39
N GLN A 9 1.93 7.75 -2.42
CA GLN A 9 2.07 6.69 -3.42
C GLN A 9 2.62 5.40 -2.81
N ALA A 10 3.65 5.50 -1.96
CA ALA A 10 4.21 4.37 -1.22
C ALA A 10 3.17 3.79 -0.24
N PHE A 11 2.41 4.64 0.45
CA PHE A 11 1.35 4.23 1.37
C PHE A 11 0.21 3.51 0.65
N ALA A 12 -0.23 4.03 -0.50
CA ALA A 12 -1.22 3.36 -1.35
C ALA A 12 -0.68 2.01 -1.85
N LEU A 13 0.53 1.97 -2.39
CA LEU A 13 1.13 0.73 -2.89
C LEU A 13 1.27 -0.33 -1.78
N ALA A 14 1.79 0.04 -0.61
CA ALA A 14 1.91 -0.83 0.55
C ALA A 14 0.55 -1.36 1.00
N THR A 15 -0.47 -0.50 1.03
CA THR A 15 -1.85 -0.87 1.34
C THR A 15 -2.41 -1.89 0.35
N GLY A 16 -2.19 -1.67 -0.95
CA GLY A 16 -2.65 -2.58 -1.99
C GLY A 16 -1.95 -3.94 -1.97
N LEU A 17 -0.65 -3.98 -1.65
CA LEU A 17 0.08 -5.23 -1.50
C LEU A 17 -0.46 -6.09 -0.36
N LEU A 18 -0.85 -5.47 0.77
CA LEU A 18 -1.51 -6.18 1.86
C LEU A 18 -2.88 -6.72 1.46
N VAL A 19 -3.62 -5.96 0.65
CA VAL A 19 -4.92 -6.39 0.11
C VAL A 19 -4.75 -7.55 -0.87
N LEU A 20 -3.69 -7.56 -1.68
CA LEU A 20 -3.35 -8.67 -2.57
C LEU A 20 -3.02 -9.94 -1.79
N GLY A 21 -2.42 -9.82 -0.59
CA GLY A 21 -2.25 -10.95 0.33
C GLY A 21 -1.51 -12.14 -0.29
N CYS A 22 -0.42 -11.86 -1.02
CA CYS A 22 0.38 -12.88 -1.69
C CYS A 22 1.84 -12.74 -1.27
N ASN A 23 2.38 -13.79 -0.67
CA ASN A 23 3.75 -13.82 -0.15
C ASN A 23 4.81 -13.84 -1.26
N ASP A 24 4.48 -14.45 -2.41
CA ASP A 24 5.41 -14.59 -3.53
C ASP A 24 5.88 -13.24 -4.08
N TYR A 25 5.04 -12.20 -4.01
CA TYR A 25 5.41 -10.85 -4.44
C TYR A 25 6.55 -10.24 -3.60
N PHE A 26 6.75 -10.71 -2.37
CA PHE A 26 7.82 -10.25 -1.49
C PHE A 26 9.06 -11.17 -1.55
N LEU A 27 8.84 -12.46 -1.83
CA LEU A 27 9.89 -13.48 -1.81
C LEU A 27 10.62 -13.60 -3.16
N LEU A 28 9.92 -13.41 -4.28
CA LEU A 28 10.49 -13.58 -5.61
C LEU A 28 11.38 -12.39 -5.99
N PRO A 29 12.60 -12.64 -6.52
CA PRO A 29 13.61 -11.60 -6.71
C PRO A 29 13.23 -10.55 -7.75
N ASP A 30 12.47 -10.92 -8.78
CA ASP A 30 12.05 -9.98 -9.83
C ASP A 30 11.00 -8.99 -9.31
N TYR A 31 10.07 -9.46 -8.47
CA TYR A 31 9.09 -8.60 -7.81
C TYR A 31 9.75 -7.70 -6.77
N ARG A 32 10.67 -8.26 -5.97
CA ARG A 32 11.42 -7.48 -4.99
C ARG A 32 12.24 -6.36 -5.62
N ARG A 33 12.81 -6.56 -6.81
CA ARG A 33 13.51 -5.49 -7.55
C ARG A 33 12.57 -4.34 -7.90
N GLU A 34 11.39 -4.63 -8.45
CA GLU A 34 10.39 -3.60 -8.76
C GLU A 34 9.88 -2.89 -7.49
N LEU A 35 9.66 -3.62 -6.40
CA LEU A 35 9.23 -3.06 -5.13
C LEU A 35 10.30 -2.17 -4.49
N LEU A 36 11.58 -2.56 -4.56
CA LEU A 36 12.70 -1.78 -4.01
C LEU A 36 12.90 -0.42 -4.71
N HIS A 37 12.41 -0.27 -5.94
CA HIS A 37 12.41 1.04 -6.60
C HIS A 37 11.39 2.02 -6.00
N LEU A 38 10.38 1.52 -5.28
CA LEU A 38 9.23 2.29 -4.80
C LEU A 38 9.07 2.27 -3.27
N LEU A 39 9.67 1.29 -2.59
CA LEU A 39 9.59 1.06 -1.15
C LEU A 39 10.97 0.70 -0.58
N ASP A 40 11.20 1.10 0.66
CA ASP A 40 12.39 0.69 1.41
C ASP A 40 12.36 -0.79 1.77
N ASP A 41 13.52 -1.45 1.80
CA ASP A 41 13.63 -2.89 2.11
C ASP A 41 13.04 -3.23 3.49
N GLY A 42 13.19 -2.35 4.47
CA GLY A 42 12.60 -2.51 5.80
C GLY A 42 11.06 -2.54 5.78
N LEU A 43 10.43 -1.72 4.93
CA LEU A 43 8.98 -1.72 4.74
C LEU A 43 8.51 -2.99 4.05
N ILE A 44 9.26 -3.47 3.04
CA ILE A 44 8.95 -4.72 2.34
C ILE A 44 8.92 -5.91 3.31
N TRP A 45 9.89 -6.00 4.22
CA TRP A 45 9.91 -7.06 5.24
C TRP A 45 8.78 -6.93 6.26
N GLN A 46 8.41 -5.71 6.67
CA GLN A 46 7.27 -5.50 7.56
C GLN A 46 5.96 -5.88 6.89
N LEU A 47 5.78 -5.53 5.62
CA LEU A 47 4.64 -5.92 4.80
C LEU A 47 4.54 -7.44 4.67
N PHE A 48 5.66 -8.10 4.39
CA PHE A 48 5.74 -9.56 4.37
C PHE A 48 5.29 -10.17 5.70
N GLY A 49 5.74 -9.63 6.84
CA GLY A 49 5.32 -10.11 8.16
C GLY A 49 3.84 -9.88 8.48
N LEU A 50 3.19 -8.91 7.82
CA LEU A 50 1.76 -8.62 7.95
C LEU A 50 0.90 -9.39 6.95
N CYS A 51 1.48 -9.85 5.84
CA CYS A 51 0.81 -10.68 4.87
C CYS A 51 0.50 -12.05 5.48
N GLN A 52 -0.79 -12.38 5.56
CA GLN A 52 -1.26 -13.69 6.02
C GLN A 52 -1.72 -14.60 4.88
N GLY A 53 -1.68 -14.11 3.64
CA GLY A 53 -2.25 -14.84 2.52
C GLY A 53 -1.25 -15.82 1.90
N ASN A 54 -1.75 -17.01 1.58
CA ASN A 54 -0.95 -18.12 1.05
C ASN A 54 -1.15 -18.31 -0.46
N HIS A 55 -1.49 -17.22 -1.16
CA HIS A 55 -1.78 -17.25 -2.59
C HIS A 55 -0.50 -17.22 -3.41
N SER A 56 -0.50 -17.92 -4.54
CA SER A 56 0.56 -17.86 -5.53
C SER A 56 0.50 -16.56 -6.34
N ALA A 57 1.64 -16.10 -6.85
CA ALA A 57 1.70 -14.93 -7.73
C ALA A 57 0.77 -15.09 -8.96
N LEU A 58 -0.13 -14.12 -9.17
CA LEU A 58 -1.09 -14.10 -10.28
C LEU A 58 -0.74 -13.08 -11.36
N PHE A 59 -0.03 -12.02 -10.99
CA PHE A 59 0.30 -10.89 -11.86
C PHE A 59 1.79 -10.82 -12.14
N SER A 60 2.20 -10.23 -13.26
CA SER A 60 3.61 -9.93 -13.49
C SER A 60 4.13 -8.86 -12.50
N PRO A 61 5.46 -8.71 -12.31
CA PRO A 61 6.01 -7.70 -11.40
C PRO A 61 5.49 -6.28 -11.67
N THR A 62 5.44 -5.86 -12.93
CA THR A 62 4.95 -4.54 -13.33
C THR A 62 3.44 -4.38 -13.10
N GLN A 63 2.65 -5.40 -13.43
CA GLN A 63 1.20 -5.40 -13.18
C GLN A 63 0.89 -5.41 -11.67
N THR A 64 1.71 -6.08 -10.87
CA THR A 64 1.54 -6.15 -9.41
C THR A 64 1.64 -4.76 -8.80
N VAL A 65 2.61 -3.94 -9.24
CA VAL A 65 2.78 -2.56 -8.80
C VAL A 65 1.56 -1.72 -9.15
N GLU A 66 1.12 -1.78 -10.41
CA GLU A 66 -0.02 -0.98 -10.89
C GLU A 66 -1.32 -1.36 -10.17
N ILE A 67 -1.60 -2.66 -10.06
CA ILE A 67 -2.80 -3.18 -9.39
C ILE A 67 -2.75 -2.86 -7.89
N ALA A 68 -1.62 -3.05 -7.22
CA ALA A 68 -1.48 -2.69 -5.82
C ALA A 68 -1.76 -1.20 -5.59
N LEU A 69 -1.22 -0.33 -6.44
CA LEU A 69 -1.43 1.11 -6.31
C LEU A 69 -2.90 1.50 -6.50
N GLN A 70 -3.58 0.91 -7.48
CA GLN A 70 -5.03 1.08 -7.69
C GLN A 70 -5.85 0.56 -6.51
N LEU A 71 -5.57 -0.65 -6.03
CA LEU A 71 -6.26 -1.26 -4.89
C LEU A 71 -6.08 -0.43 -3.62
N GLY A 72 -4.85 -0.04 -3.31
CA GLY A 72 -4.57 0.75 -2.13
C GLY A 72 -5.21 2.13 -2.17
N THR A 73 -5.12 2.83 -3.30
CA THR A 73 -5.78 4.13 -3.47
C THR A 73 -7.31 4.00 -3.32
N ALA A 74 -7.91 2.93 -3.85
CA ALA A 74 -9.33 2.66 -3.70
C ALA A 74 -9.74 2.44 -2.24
N VAL A 75 -8.94 1.71 -1.45
CA VAL A 75 -9.24 1.51 -0.03
C VAL A 75 -8.98 2.78 0.80
N LEU A 76 -7.92 3.52 0.51
CA LEU A 76 -7.64 4.79 1.17
C LEU A 76 -8.72 5.83 0.89
N THR A 77 -9.24 5.89 -0.34
CA THR A 77 -10.34 6.79 -0.72
C THR A 77 -11.60 6.50 0.09
N ARG A 78 -11.82 5.23 0.45
CA ARG A 78 -12.88 4.86 1.37
C ARG A 78 -12.58 5.27 2.81
N ALA A 79 -11.37 5.00 3.31
CA ALA A 79 -10.98 5.39 4.67
C ALA A 79 -11.09 6.92 4.87
N ALA A 80 -10.77 7.68 3.83
CA ALA A 80 -10.89 9.13 3.75
C ALA A 80 -12.32 9.67 3.80
N GLN A 81 -13.36 8.85 3.66
CA GLN A 81 -14.76 9.33 3.76
C GLN A 81 -15.04 10.01 5.11
N ASN A 82 -14.35 9.58 6.17
CA ASN A 82 -14.47 10.13 7.51
C ASN A 82 -13.31 11.07 7.88
N ASP A 83 -12.36 11.29 6.98
CA ASP A 83 -11.18 12.14 7.21
C ASP A 83 -10.96 13.12 6.03
N PRO A 84 -11.35 14.40 6.19
CA PRO A 84 -11.27 15.39 5.13
C PRO A 84 -9.82 15.72 4.71
N VAL A 85 -8.85 15.52 5.61
CA VAL A 85 -7.44 15.80 5.30
C VAL A 85 -6.88 14.68 4.44
N LEU A 86 -7.16 13.42 4.77
CA LEU A 86 -6.82 12.28 3.93
C LEU A 86 -7.53 12.36 2.56
N HIS A 87 -8.79 12.80 2.55
CA HIS A 87 -9.54 12.98 1.31
C HIS A 87 -8.86 14.01 0.39
N ALA A 88 -8.48 15.16 0.93
CA ALA A 88 -7.78 16.20 0.17
C ALA A 88 -6.42 15.73 -0.38
N LEU A 89 -5.70 14.89 0.36
CA LEU A 89 -4.44 14.30 -0.09
C LEU A 89 -4.66 13.33 -1.24
N LEU A 90 -5.70 12.50 -1.19
CA LEU A 90 -5.98 11.51 -2.24
C LEU A 90 -6.42 12.11 -3.57
N ILE A 91 -6.94 13.35 -3.59
CA ILE A 91 -7.21 14.09 -4.83
C ILE A 91 -5.92 14.30 -5.65
N THR A 92 -4.75 14.28 -5.01
CA THR A 92 -3.46 14.42 -5.71
C THR A 92 -3.00 13.14 -6.41
N LEU A 93 -3.61 11.99 -6.11
CA LEU A 93 -3.36 10.73 -6.81
C LEU A 93 -4.28 10.58 -8.02
N ALA A 94 -3.91 9.69 -8.94
CA ALA A 94 -4.78 9.30 -10.04
C ALA A 94 -6.13 8.81 -9.48
N PRO A 95 -7.26 9.30 -10.01
CA PRO A 95 -8.57 8.91 -9.52
C PRO A 95 -8.78 7.42 -9.72
N CYS A 96 -9.20 6.72 -8.66
CA CYS A 96 -9.63 5.33 -8.78
C CYS A 96 -11.02 5.25 -9.42
N GLU A 97 -11.18 4.39 -10.43
CA GLU A 97 -12.46 4.16 -11.08
C GLU A 97 -13.53 3.60 -10.12
N ARG A 98 -13.11 2.90 -9.04
CA ARG A 98 -14.04 2.33 -8.06
C ARG A 98 -13.40 2.10 -6.69
N ALA A 99 -13.98 2.66 -5.63
CA ALA A 99 -13.59 2.33 -4.25
C ALA A 99 -14.00 0.89 -3.90
N LEU A 100 -13.05 0.06 -3.49
CA LEU A 100 -13.30 -1.35 -3.14
C LEU A 100 -13.61 -1.49 -1.65
N TRP A 101 -14.57 -2.36 -1.33
CA TRP A 101 -15.00 -2.65 0.05
C TRP A 101 -14.14 -3.75 0.68
N LEU A 102 -12.81 -3.62 0.63
CA LEU A 102 -11.90 -4.60 1.23
C LEU A 102 -11.56 -4.18 2.67
N PRO A 103 -11.81 -5.02 3.68
CA PRO A 103 -11.43 -4.71 5.05
C PRO A 103 -9.91 -4.80 5.19
N ILE A 104 -9.25 -3.67 5.48
CA ILE A 104 -7.85 -3.69 5.91
C ILE A 104 -7.82 -3.88 7.43
N PRO A 105 -6.96 -4.77 7.96
CA PRO A 105 -6.75 -4.88 9.39
C PRO A 105 -6.30 -3.51 9.97
N PRO A 106 -6.95 -2.97 11.01
CA PRO A 106 -6.58 -1.67 11.58
C PRO A 106 -5.15 -1.64 12.14
N LEU A 107 -4.61 -2.82 12.50
CA LEU A 107 -3.22 -2.98 12.93
C LEU A 107 -2.22 -2.73 11.79
N ALA A 108 -2.56 -3.13 10.56
CA ALA A 108 -1.74 -2.86 9.39
C ALA A 108 -1.74 -1.37 9.03
N MET A 109 -2.89 -0.70 9.12
CA MET A 109 -3.00 0.73 8.87
C MET A 109 -2.13 1.55 9.84
N ASN A 110 -2.21 1.24 11.14
CA ASN A 110 -1.40 1.89 12.17
C ASN A 110 0.10 1.64 12.01
N LEU A 111 0.50 0.45 11.54
CA LEU A 111 1.91 0.16 11.28
C LEU A 111 2.43 0.93 10.07
N LEU A 112 1.67 0.96 8.97
CA LEU A 112 2.04 1.72 7.78
C LEU A 112 2.17 3.22 8.07
N GLU A 113 1.25 3.79 8.86
CA GLU A 113 1.34 5.19 9.25
C GLU A 113 2.60 5.45 10.09
N ARG A 114 2.90 4.55 11.05
CA ARG A 114 4.10 4.67 11.88
C ARG A 114 5.38 4.54 11.09
N THR A 115 5.46 3.63 10.13
CA THR A 115 6.69 3.29 9.39
C THR A 115 6.98 4.26 8.25
N LEU A 116 5.93 4.87 7.68
CA LEU A 116 6.07 5.92 6.66
C LEU A 116 6.14 7.33 7.25
N CYS A 117 5.84 7.53 8.54
CA CYS A 117 5.97 8.81 9.23
C CYS A 117 7.01 8.81 10.38
N VAL A 118 7.97 7.87 10.39
CA VAL A 118 8.95 7.67 11.49
C VAL A 118 9.80 8.92 11.81
N ASP A 119 10.02 9.82 10.85
CA ASP A 119 11.09 10.83 10.94
C ASP A 119 10.86 11.99 11.92
N PHE A 120 9.76 12.07 12.67
CA PHE A 120 9.55 13.21 13.58
C PHE A 120 8.97 12.80 14.93
N ARG A 121 9.88 12.38 15.82
CA ARG A 121 9.70 12.46 17.28
C ARG A 121 10.41 13.69 17.81
#